data_AF-A0A1Q4G8I4-F1
#
_entry.id   AF-A0A1Q4G8I4-F1
#
_cell.length_a   1.000
_cell.length_b   1.000
_cell.length_c   1.000
_cell.angle_alpha   90.00
_cell.angle_beta   90.00
_cell.angle_gamma   90.00
#
_symmetry.space_group_name_H-M   'P 1'
#
loop_
_entity.id
_entity.type
_entity.pdbx_description
1 polymer ?
#
loop_
_entity_poly.entity_id
_entity_poly.type
_entity_poly.pdbx_seq_one_letter_code
_entity_poly.pdbx_strand_id
1 'polypeptide(L)'
;MVSNNRIEMADQRSTARLSINELMKQAKLLESEGKLEDAVKNYHTVIAKDKLHTAAYNRLMIVYHRQKMYKKELSTIKKALAAYENDLLKDQRKWKKLNGGSADLSQRLAKVLGLMQEDGLPRYEEPQVMAWRKRLGKIEQSIKKAKGVKT
;
A
#
# COMPACT_ATOMS: atom_id res chain seq x y z
N MET A 1 -51.93 -19.43 2.86
CA MET A 1 -51.05 -20.44 3.46
C MET A 1 -49.66 -20.29 2.89
N VAL A 2 -48.70 -20.38 3.79
CA VAL A 2 -47.25 -20.18 3.68
C VAL A 2 -46.59 -20.92 2.52
N SER A 3 -45.61 -20.26 1.87
CA SER A 3 -44.36 -20.82 1.31
C SER A 3 -43.54 -19.65 0.70
N ASN A 4 -42.94 -18.76 1.50
CA ASN A 4 -41.68 -18.92 2.23
C ASN A 4 -40.49 -19.44 1.40
N ASN A 5 -39.54 -18.50 1.17
CA ASN A 5 -38.14 -18.67 1.53
C ASN A 5 -37.18 -19.36 0.55
N ARG A 6 -37.19 -18.98 -0.75
CA ARG A 6 -36.16 -19.47 -1.69
C ARG A 6 -35.48 -18.46 -2.61
N ILE A 7 -35.91 -17.19 -2.68
CA ILE A 7 -35.37 -16.24 -3.67
C ILE A 7 -34.68 -15.02 -3.02
N GLU A 8 -34.88 -14.76 -1.74
CA GLU A 8 -34.18 -13.66 -1.02
C GLU A 8 -32.70 -13.97 -0.69
N MET A 9 -32.23 -15.21 -0.89
CA MET A 9 -30.81 -15.58 -0.63
C MET A 9 -29.89 -15.43 -1.85
N ALA A 10 -30.39 -14.93 -2.99
CA ALA A 10 -29.56 -14.60 -4.16
C ALA A 10 -29.14 -13.11 -4.20
N ASP A 11 -29.53 -12.32 -3.20
CA ASP A 11 -29.60 -10.85 -3.18
C ASP A 11 -28.28 -10.06 -3.16
N GLN A 12 -27.08 -10.65 -3.28
CA GLN A 12 -25.84 -9.81 -3.17
C GLN A 12 -24.69 -10.15 -4.13
N ARG A 13 -24.81 -11.18 -4.98
CA ARG A 13 -23.69 -11.68 -5.79
C ARG A 13 -23.65 -11.18 -7.25
N SER A 14 -24.47 -10.21 -7.61
CA SER A 14 -24.43 -9.53 -8.93
C SER A 14 -24.41 -7.99 -8.83
N THR A 15 -23.96 -7.44 -7.70
CA THR A 15 -23.66 -6.01 -7.59
C THR A 15 -22.48 -5.69 -8.52
N ALA A 16 -22.66 -4.71 -9.42
CA ALA A 16 -21.61 -4.24 -10.32
C ALA A 16 -20.30 -4.05 -9.54
N ARG A 17 -19.20 -4.58 -10.07
CA ARG A 17 -17.89 -4.58 -9.38
C ARG A 17 -17.44 -3.13 -9.17
N LEU A 18 -17.74 -2.55 -8.00
CA LEU A 18 -17.52 -1.14 -7.65
C LEU A 18 -16.16 -0.64 -8.16
N SER A 19 -16.16 0.53 -8.79
CA SER A 19 -14.93 1.21 -9.23
C SER A 19 -14.03 1.53 -8.04
N ILE A 20 -12.74 1.76 -8.30
CA ILE A 20 -11.79 2.20 -7.27
C ILE A 20 -12.30 3.47 -6.56
N ASN A 21 -12.87 4.41 -7.33
CA ASN A 21 -13.40 5.66 -6.79
C ASN A 21 -14.60 5.43 -5.85
N GLU A 22 -15.53 4.55 -6.22
CA GLU A 22 -16.68 4.20 -5.38
C GLU A 22 -16.23 3.48 -4.11
N LEU A 23 -15.32 2.53 -4.23
CA LEU A 23 -14.73 1.84 -3.07
C LEU A 23 -14.04 2.83 -2.12
N MET A 24 -13.28 3.79 -2.65
CA MET A 24 -12.65 4.84 -1.84
C MET A 24 -13.66 5.75 -1.15
N LYS A 25 -14.74 6.15 -1.85
CA LYS A 25 -15.82 6.96 -1.25
C LYS A 25 -16.53 6.21 -0.13
N GLN A 26 -16.92 4.96 -0.38
CA GLN A 26 -17.57 4.11 0.62
C GLN A 26 -16.65 3.84 1.81
N ALA A 27 -15.37 3.55 1.58
CA ALA A 27 -14.40 3.33 2.67
C ALA A 27 -14.28 4.56 3.59
N LYS A 28 -14.21 5.76 3.01
CA LYS A 28 -14.15 7.02 3.80
C LYS A 28 -15.44 7.26 4.59
N LEU A 29 -16.60 6.97 4.00
CA LEU A 29 -17.89 7.09 4.69
C LEU A 29 -17.95 6.13 5.88
N LEU A 30 -17.66 4.85 5.67
CA LEU A 30 -17.61 3.84 6.74
C LEU A 30 -16.61 4.22 7.84
N GLU A 31 -15.44 4.77 7.46
CA GLU A 31 -14.46 5.24 8.42
C GLU A 31 -14.99 6.41 9.27
N SER A 32 -15.73 7.34 8.67
CA SER A 32 -16.36 8.46 9.38
C SER A 32 -17.49 8.02 10.30
N GLU A 33 -18.20 6.95 9.95
CA GLU A 33 -19.24 6.32 10.77
C GLU A 33 -18.67 5.42 11.87
N GLY A 34 -17.35 5.26 11.95
CA GLY A 34 -16.70 4.37 12.94
C GLY A 34 -16.76 2.88 12.59
N LYS A 35 -17.29 2.50 11.42
CA LYS A 35 -17.30 1.13 10.90
C LYS A 35 -15.94 0.77 10.31
N LEU A 36 -14.92 0.74 11.18
CA LEU A 36 -13.51 0.66 10.79
C LEU A 36 -13.15 -0.65 10.08
N GLU A 37 -13.77 -1.76 10.46
CA GLU A 37 -13.53 -3.08 9.86
C GLU A 37 -13.95 -3.11 8.39
N ASP A 38 -15.13 -2.56 8.07
CA ASP A 38 -15.65 -2.52 6.70
C ASP A 38 -14.91 -1.47 5.86
N ALA A 39 -14.54 -0.33 6.44
CA ALA A 39 -13.65 0.63 5.79
C ALA A 39 -12.31 -0.01 5.40
N VAL A 40 -11.71 -0.79 6.31
CA VAL A 40 -10.47 -1.54 6.06
C VAL A 40 -10.63 -2.54 4.92
N LYS A 41 -11.75 -3.30 4.85
CA LYS A 41 -12.02 -4.22 3.73
C LYS A 41 -12.07 -3.48 2.39
N ASN A 42 -12.72 -2.33 2.34
CA ASN A 42 -12.80 -1.54 1.11
C ASN A 42 -11.44 -0.97 0.70
N TYR A 43 -10.64 -0.46 1.63
CA TYR A 43 -9.27 -0.01 1.32
C TYR A 43 -8.36 -1.14 0.82
N HIS A 44 -8.45 -2.35 1.40
CA HIS A 44 -7.73 -3.51 0.88
C HIS A 44 -8.19 -3.90 -0.52
N THR A 45 -9.49 -3.81 -0.79
CA THR A 45 -10.04 -4.06 -2.13
C THR A 45 -9.52 -3.06 -3.15
N VAL A 46 -9.38 -1.78 -2.78
CA VAL A 46 -8.74 -0.76 -3.63
C VAL A 46 -7.30 -1.14 -3.94
N ILE A 47 -6.51 -1.51 -2.92
CA ILE A 47 -5.09 -1.90 -3.10
C ILE A 47 -4.95 -3.16 -3.96
N ALA A 48 -5.90 -4.10 -3.86
CA ALA A 48 -5.91 -5.29 -4.71
C ALA A 48 -6.15 -4.96 -6.20
N LYS A 49 -6.92 -3.90 -6.48
CA LYS A 49 -7.19 -3.40 -7.84
C LYS A 49 -6.08 -2.52 -8.37
N ASP A 50 -5.53 -1.66 -7.52
CA ASP A 50 -4.41 -0.76 -7.81
C ASP A 50 -3.37 -0.87 -6.69
N LYS A 51 -2.30 -1.60 -6.98
CA LYS A 51 -1.24 -1.92 -6.03
C LYS A 51 -0.42 -0.71 -5.61
N LEU A 52 -0.52 0.42 -6.31
CA LEU A 52 0.19 1.65 -6.00
C LEU A 52 -0.74 2.73 -5.46
N HIS A 53 -1.99 2.40 -5.14
CA HIS A 53 -3.00 3.37 -4.72
C HIS A 53 -2.66 4.03 -3.38
N THR A 54 -1.96 5.16 -3.49
CA THR A 54 -1.32 5.90 -2.40
C THR A 54 -2.27 6.27 -1.27
N ALA A 55 -3.44 6.80 -1.62
CA ALA A 55 -4.43 7.24 -0.66
C ALA A 55 -5.01 6.06 0.15
N ALA A 56 -5.14 4.87 -0.42
CA ALA A 56 -5.72 3.72 0.27
C ALA A 56 -4.74 3.18 1.33
N TYR A 57 -3.45 3.10 0.97
CA TYR A 57 -2.38 2.81 1.93
C TYR A 57 -2.33 3.82 3.06
N ASN A 58 -2.35 5.12 2.75
CA ASN A 58 -2.32 6.19 3.76
C ASN A 58 -3.50 6.09 4.73
N ARG A 59 -4.71 5.85 4.23
CA ARG A 59 -5.89 5.69 5.08
C ARG A 59 -5.80 4.45 5.97
N LEU A 60 -5.38 3.30 5.45
CA LEU A 60 -5.15 2.10 6.27
C LEU A 60 -4.15 2.34 7.40
N MET A 61 -3.04 3.03 7.11
CA MET A 61 -2.05 3.37 8.13
C MET A 61 -2.65 4.26 9.22
N ILE A 62 -3.44 5.28 8.86
CA ILE A 62 -4.13 6.15 9.82
C ILE A 62 -5.14 5.36 10.65
N VAL A 63 -5.97 4.53 10.02
CA VAL A 63 -6.99 3.71 10.69
C VAL A 63 -6.36 2.75 11.68
N TYR A 64 -5.28 2.04 11.31
CA TYR A 64 -4.58 1.14 12.22
C TYR A 64 -3.84 1.89 13.33
N HIS A 65 -3.30 3.08 13.05
CA HIS A 65 -2.66 3.91 14.06
C HIS A 65 -3.64 4.34 15.15
N ARG A 66 -4.82 4.83 14.76
CA ARG A 66 -5.88 5.26 15.69
C ARG A 66 -6.38 4.13 16.58
N GLN A 67 -6.41 2.91 16.05
CA GLN A 67 -6.77 1.70 16.80
C GLN A 67 -5.59 1.10 17.59
N LYS A 68 -4.42 1.76 17.63
CA LYS A 68 -3.18 1.26 18.24
C LYS A 68 -2.73 -0.11 17.71
N MET A 69 -3.16 -0.48 16.50
CA MET A 69 -2.82 -1.74 15.85
C MET A 69 -1.46 -1.65 15.13
N TYR A 70 -0.40 -1.29 15.86
CA TYR A 70 0.91 -0.96 15.29
C TYR A 70 1.52 -2.09 14.46
N LYS A 71 1.27 -3.35 14.80
CA LYS A 71 1.72 -4.51 13.99
C LYS A 71 1.07 -4.53 12.60
N LYS A 72 -0.23 -4.22 12.51
CA LYS A 72 -0.95 -4.15 11.23
C LYS A 72 -0.48 -2.93 10.43
N GLU A 73 -0.32 -1.79 11.08
CA GLU A 73 0.24 -0.58 10.45
C GLU A 73 1.63 -0.85 9.86
N LEU A 74 2.53 -1.48 10.62
CA LEU A 74 3.87 -1.86 10.16
C LEU A 74 3.81 -2.77 8.93
N SER A 75 2.95 -3.79 8.95
CA SER A 75 2.75 -4.68 7.80
C SER A 75 2.25 -3.91 6.58
N THR A 76 1.31 -2.97 6.75
CA THR A 76 0.81 -2.13 5.67
C THR A 76 1.90 -1.25 5.07
N ILE A 77 2.75 -0.61 5.90
CA ILE A 77 3.86 0.22 5.42
C ILE A 77 4.85 -0.62 4.60
N LYS A 78 5.24 -1.79 5.11
CA LYS A 78 6.16 -2.70 4.39
C LYS A 78 5.57 -3.17 3.05
N LYS A 79 4.27 -3.47 3.01
CA LYS A 79 3.58 -3.83 1.76
C LYS A 79 3.56 -2.68 0.76
N ALA A 80 3.35 -1.44 1.22
CA ALA A 80 3.32 -0.25 0.36
C ALA A 80 4.69 0.01 -0.27
N LEU A 81 5.75 -0.04 0.53
CA LEU A 81 7.13 0.11 0.07
C LEU A 81 7.53 -0.99 -0.92
N ALA A 82 7.22 -2.24 -0.59
CA ALA A 82 7.50 -3.36 -1.49
C ALA A 82 6.73 -3.26 -2.81
N ALA A 83 5.47 -2.79 -2.80
CA ALA A 83 4.71 -2.60 -4.04
C ALA A 83 5.36 -1.54 -4.94
N TYR A 84 5.81 -0.43 -4.36
CA TYR A 84 6.53 0.63 -5.05
C TYR A 84 7.86 0.15 -5.64
N GLU A 85 8.70 -0.48 -4.82
CA GLU A 85 10.02 -1.00 -5.25
C GLU A 85 9.87 -2.03 -6.37
N ASN A 86 8.88 -2.92 -6.28
CA ASN A 86 8.62 -3.91 -7.32
C ASN A 86 8.19 -3.28 -8.65
N ASP A 87 7.39 -2.22 -8.63
CA ASP A 87 6.97 -1.50 -9.83
C ASP A 87 8.16 -0.81 -10.50
N LEU A 88 8.98 -0.11 -9.71
CA LEU A 88 10.19 0.54 -10.19
C LEU A 88 11.19 -0.44 -10.81
N LEU A 89 11.43 -1.58 -10.16
CA LEU A 89 12.30 -2.63 -10.68
C LEU A 89 11.72 -3.29 -11.94
N LYS A 90 10.40 -3.34 -12.08
CA LYS A 90 9.75 -3.83 -13.31
C LYS A 90 9.99 -2.87 -14.47
N ASP A 91 9.84 -1.57 -14.24
CA ASP A 91 10.12 -0.54 -15.24
C ASP A 91 11.60 -0.49 -15.62
N GLN A 92 12.50 -0.58 -14.64
CA GLN A 92 13.93 -0.67 -14.89
C GLN A 92 14.29 -1.91 -15.73
N ARG A 93 13.72 -3.09 -15.42
CA ARG A 93 13.92 -4.31 -16.22
C ARG A 93 13.38 -4.16 -17.64
N LYS A 94 12.19 -3.57 -17.80
CA LYS A 94 11.59 -3.30 -19.11
C LYS A 94 12.49 -2.37 -19.93
N TRP A 95 12.97 -1.29 -19.32
CA TRP A 95 13.87 -0.34 -19.96
C TRP A 95 15.21 -0.99 -20.35
N LYS A 96 15.81 -1.79 -19.46
CA LYS A 96 17.05 -2.53 -19.77
C LYS A 96 16.87 -3.48 -20.95
N LYS A 97 15.73 -4.17 -21.02
CA LYS A 97 15.39 -5.05 -22.15
C LYS A 97 15.29 -4.29 -23.48
N LEU A 98 14.79 -3.05 -23.46
CA LEU A 98 14.63 -2.23 -24.66
C LEU A 98 15.93 -1.53 -25.10
N ASN A 99 16.84 -1.23 -24.17
CA ASN A 99 18.00 -0.36 -24.41
C ASN A 99 19.38 -1.07 -24.37
N GLY A 100 19.41 -2.39 -24.20
CA GLY A 100 20.61 -3.21 -24.40
C GLY A 100 21.87 -2.69 -23.67
N GLY A 101 23.00 -2.59 -24.38
CA GLY A 101 24.29 -2.16 -23.81
C GLY A 101 24.32 -0.72 -23.28
N SER A 102 23.50 0.18 -23.85
CA SER A 102 23.40 1.57 -23.36
C SER A 102 22.80 1.65 -21.95
N ALA A 103 21.97 0.67 -21.59
CA ALA A 103 21.38 0.58 -20.27
C ALA A 103 22.42 0.32 -19.18
N ASP A 104 23.38 -0.57 -19.44
CA ASP A 104 24.44 -0.91 -18.48
C ASP A 104 25.37 0.28 -18.21
N LEU A 105 25.79 0.97 -19.28
CA LEU A 105 26.63 2.17 -19.16
C LEU A 105 25.91 3.26 -18.35
N SER A 106 24.65 3.54 -18.68
CA SER A 106 23.86 4.55 -17.97
C SER A 106 23.66 4.19 -16.50
N GLN A 107 23.45 2.91 -16.17
CA GLN A 107 23.34 2.43 -14.79
C GLN A 107 24.65 2.61 -14.02
N ARG A 108 25.81 2.28 -14.63
CA ARG A 108 27.13 2.49 -14.02
C ARG A 108 27.38 3.97 -13.77
N LEU A 109 27.09 4.82 -14.75
CA LEU A 109 27.21 6.26 -14.62
C LEU A 109 26.33 6.79 -13.49
N ALA A 110 25.06 6.39 -13.44
CA ALA A 110 24.14 6.77 -12.37
C ALA A 110 24.65 6.33 -10.98
N LYS A 111 25.27 5.15 -10.85
CA LYS A 111 25.88 4.68 -9.60
C LYS A 111 27.07 5.57 -9.20
N VAL A 112 27.98 5.88 -10.13
CA VAL A 112 29.16 6.74 -9.88
C VAL A 112 28.74 8.16 -9.50
N LEU A 113 27.71 8.70 -10.14
CA LEU A 113 27.15 10.02 -9.82
C LEU A 113 26.34 10.03 -8.52
N GLY A 114 26.16 8.88 -7.86
CA GLY A 114 25.37 8.78 -6.64
C GLY A 114 23.89 9.06 -6.84
N LEU A 115 23.37 8.85 -8.05
CA LEU A 115 21.93 8.98 -8.38
C LEU A 115 21.17 7.67 -8.11
N MET A 116 21.89 6.55 -8.01
CA MET A 116 21.36 5.21 -7.78
C MET A 116 22.11 4.51 -6.65
N GLN A 117 21.38 3.76 -5.85
CA GLN A 117 21.87 2.93 -4.75
C GLN A 117 22.46 1.61 -5.26
N GLU A 118 23.07 0.83 -4.37
CA GLU A 118 23.66 -0.46 -4.73
C GLU A 118 22.65 -1.54 -5.12
N ASP A 119 21.44 -1.46 -4.56
CA ASP A 119 20.30 -2.32 -4.87
C ASP A 119 19.62 -1.97 -6.21
N GLY A 120 20.12 -0.94 -6.91
CA GLY A 120 19.59 -0.47 -8.18
C GLY A 120 18.38 0.47 -8.07
N LEU A 121 17.98 0.84 -6.85
CA LEU A 121 16.94 1.84 -6.62
C LEU A 121 17.49 3.27 -6.73
N PRO A 122 16.69 4.26 -7.14
CA PRO A 122 17.07 5.66 -7.10
C PRO A 122 17.47 6.10 -5.69
N ARG A 123 18.43 7.02 -5.61
CA ARG A 123 18.80 7.64 -4.33
C ARG A 123 17.77 8.67 -3.87
N TYR A 124 17.15 9.37 -4.82
CA TYR A 124 16.04 10.26 -4.54
C TYR A 124 14.73 9.49 -4.69
N GLU A 125 13.96 9.42 -3.61
CA GLU A 125 12.66 8.77 -3.57
C GLU A 125 11.55 9.81 -3.66
N GLU A 126 10.38 9.39 -4.13
CA GLU A 126 9.20 10.25 -4.10
C GLU A 126 8.85 10.70 -2.67
N PRO A 127 8.34 11.93 -2.48
CA PRO A 127 8.01 12.46 -1.16
C PRO A 127 7.14 11.54 -0.30
N GLN A 128 6.24 10.80 -0.94
CA GLN A 128 5.39 9.84 -0.25
C GLN A 128 6.14 8.61 0.28
N VAL A 129 7.08 8.08 -0.49
CA VAL A 129 7.89 6.92 -0.08
C VAL A 129 8.77 7.32 1.10
N MET A 130 9.38 8.51 1.05
CA MET A 130 10.11 9.08 2.18
C MET A 130 9.21 9.21 3.43
N ALA A 131 7.97 9.67 3.27
CA ALA A 131 7.01 9.77 4.36
C ALA A 131 6.66 8.39 4.95
N TRP A 132 6.52 7.36 4.11
CA TRP A 132 6.31 5.98 4.55
C TRP A 132 7.50 5.41 5.32
N ARG A 133 8.74 5.66 4.87
CA ARG A 133 9.96 5.24 5.59
C ARG A 133 10.08 5.95 6.94
N LYS A 134 9.80 7.26 6.99
CA LYS A 134 9.76 8.01 8.25
C LYS A 134 8.70 7.45 9.20
N ARG A 135 7.51 7.11 8.70
CA ARG A 135 6.46 6.47 9.50
C ARG A 135 6.89 5.08 9.98
N LEU A 136 7.53 4.27 9.14
CA LEU A 136 8.04 2.95 9.49
C LEU A 136 8.96 3.03 10.72
N GLY A 137 9.96 3.90 10.70
CA GLY A 137 10.89 4.07 11.81
C GLY A 137 10.19 4.48 13.12
N LYS A 138 9.21 5.38 13.04
CA LYS A 138 8.40 5.77 14.22
C LYS A 138 7.61 4.59 14.79
N ILE A 139 6.99 3.78 13.93
CA ILE A 139 6.19 2.63 14.35
C ILE A 139 7.07 1.52 14.93
N GLU A 140 8.24 1.27 14.35
CA GLU A 140 9.22 0.32 14.88
C GLU A 140 9.69 0.74 16.28
N GLN A 141 9.98 2.02 16.49
CA GLN A 141 10.31 2.56 17.81
C GLN A 141 9.15 2.40 18.80
N SER A 142 7.92 2.72 18.40
CA SER A 142 6.73 2.53 19.26
C SER A 142 6.55 1.07 19.66
N ILE A 143 6.77 0.12 18.75
CA ILE A 143 6.71 -1.31 19.03
C ILE A 143 7.86 -1.74 19.96
N LYS A 144 9.09 -1.24 19.75
CA LYS A 144 10.26 -1.53 20.62
C LYS A 144 9.98 -1.07 22.05
N LYS A 145 9.48 0.16 22.21
CA LYS A 145 9.08 0.75 23.51
C LYS A 145 7.98 -0.06 24.18
N ALA A 146 6.93 -0.45 23.45
CA ALA A 146 5.84 -1.26 23.99
C ALA A 146 6.28 -2.66 24.46
N LYS A 147 7.39 -3.19 23.91
CA LYS A 147 7.98 -4.47 24.32
C LYS A 147 8.98 -4.36 25.47
N GLY A 148 9.22 -3.17 26.02
CA GLY A 148 10.19 -2.95 27.10
C GLY A 148 11.65 -3.14 26.70
N VAL A 149 11.96 -3.22 25.40
CA VAL A 149 13.34 -3.36 24.93
C VAL A 149 14.01 -1.98 25.01
N LYS A 150 14.88 -1.79 26.01
CA LYS A 150 15.63 -0.53 26.21
C LYS A 150 16.46 -0.19 24.96
N THR A 151 16.60 1.11 24.73
CA THR A 151 17.25 1.69 23.54
C THR A 151 18.70 1.25 23.46
#